data_AF-Q95VQ9-F1
#
_entry.id   AF-Q95VQ9-F1
#
_cell.length_a   1.000
_cell.length_b   1.000
_cell.length_c   1.000
_cell.angle_alpha   90.00
_cell.angle_beta   90.00
_cell.angle_gamma   90.00
#
_symmetry.space_group_name_H-M   'P 1'
#
loop_
_entity.id
_entity.type
_entity.pdbx_description
1 polymer ?
#
loop_
_entity_poly.entity_id
_entity_poly.type
_entity_poly.pdbx_seq_one_letter_code
_entity_poly.pdbx_strand_id
1 'polypeptide(L)'
;RSAGSIPGEHSTSDRKTYPSIKIHNFDGPAAIVVVSCVTKEKPYHPHPHNLVGQDCRDGVCTVKVKNPNSVITFPNIGIQCCKRHDVEDNLKIREKIRVDPFTTGYPTSNSNIDLNSV
;
A
#
# COMPACT_ATOMS: atom_id res chain seq x y z
N ARG A 1 -2.13 -13.99 13.03
CA ARG A 1 -2.91 -12.78 13.39
C ARG A 1 -3.32 -12.12 12.08
N SER A 2 -4.61 -11.91 11.84
CA SER A 2 -5.04 -11.01 10.76
C SER A 2 -4.63 -9.59 11.14
N ALA A 3 -3.93 -8.87 10.27
CA ALA A 3 -3.84 -7.42 10.41
C ALA A 3 -5.27 -6.88 10.28
N GLY A 4 -5.74 -6.10 11.26
CA GLY A 4 -7.08 -5.50 11.19
C GLY A 4 -7.18 -4.54 10.00
N SER A 5 -8.42 -4.16 9.65
CA SER A 5 -8.67 -3.16 8.61
C SER A 5 -8.15 -1.78 9.01
N ILE A 6 -7.49 -1.08 8.09
CA ILE A 6 -7.15 0.33 8.24
C ILE A 6 -8.45 1.16 8.18
N PRO A 7 -8.80 1.90 9.24
CA PRO A 7 -9.98 2.76 9.21
C PRO A 7 -9.73 4.02 8.37
N GLY A 8 -10.79 4.59 7.83
CA GLY A 8 -10.76 5.93 7.24
C GLY A 8 -10.59 7.01 8.31
N GLU A 9 -10.11 8.19 7.93
CA GLU A 9 -9.82 9.29 8.85
C GLU A 9 -11.04 9.76 9.67
N HIS A 10 -12.24 9.61 9.11
CA HIS A 10 -13.52 9.97 9.76
C HIS A 10 -14.27 8.76 10.32
N SER A 11 -13.60 7.62 10.48
CA SER A 11 -14.21 6.43 11.07
C SER A 11 -14.47 6.63 12.55
N THR A 12 -15.69 6.33 12.99
CA THR A 12 -16.09 6.33 14.40
C THR A 12 -16.42 4.91 14.88
N SER A 13 -16.72 4.75 16.18
CA SER A 13 -17.10 3.45 16.74
C SER A 13 -18.45 2.94 16.22
N ASP A 14 -19.38 3.86 15.94
CA ASP A 14 -20.71 3.62 15.39
C ASP A 14 -20.73 3.56 13.87
N ARG A 15 -19.85 4.31 13.19
CA ARG A 15 -19.79 4.39 11.73
C ARG A 15 -18.38 4.14 11.22
N LYS A 16 -18.10 2.88 10.88
CA LYS A 16 -16.84 2.51 10.26
C LYS A 16 -16.74 3.04 8.84
N THR A 17 -15.64 3.73 8.55
CA THR A 17 -15.26 4.15 7.19
C THR A 17 -13.88 3.57 6.88
N TYR A 18 -13.49 3.60 5.61
CA TYR A 18 -12.27 2.98 5.13
C TYR A 18 -11.58 3.87 4.09
N PRO A 19 -10.26 3.71 3.87
CA PRO A 19 -9.55 4.40 2.80
C PRO A 19 -10.31 4.27 1.49
N SER A 20 -10.54 5.40 0.84
CA SER A 20 -11.31 5.46 -0.39
C SER A 20 -10.71 6.48 -1.34
N ILE A 21 -10.77 6.19 -2.64
CA ILE A 21 -10.30 7.08 -3.70
C ILE A 21 -11.40 7.25 -4.75
N LYS A 22 -11.31 8.31 -5.55
CA LYS A 22 -12.13 8.51 -6.74
C LYS A 22 -11.23 8.90 -7.90
N ILE A 23 -11.41 8.25 -9.04
CA ILE A 23 -10.70 8.60 -10.27
C ILE A 23 -11.53 9.66 -10.99
N HIS A 24 -10.94 10.82 -11.22
CA HIS A 24 -11.58 11.91 -11.95
C HIS A 24 -11.07 11.96 -13.39
N ASN A 25 -11.94 12.38 -14.33
CA ASN A 25 -11.60 12.60 -15.73
C ASN A 25 -10.98 11.39 -16.43
N PHE A 26 -11.49 10.19 -16.17
CA PHE A 26 -11.03 8.96 -16.81
C PHE A 26 -12.14 8.38 -17.70
N ASP A 27 -11.83 8.21 -18.98
CA ASP A 27 -12.73 7.76 -20.04
C ASP A 27 -12.36 6.37 -20.60
N GLY A 28 -11.34 5.73 -20.02
CA GLY A 28 -10.89 4.39 -20.39
C GLY A 28 -11.84 3.27 -19.94
N PRO A 29 -11.69 2.06 -20.52
CA PRO A 29 -12.56 0.92 -20.24
C PRO A 29 -12.34 0.29 -18.85
N ALA A 30 -11.13 0.43 -18.29
CA ALA A 30 -10.81 0.02 -16.93
C ALA A 30 -9.53 0.70 -16.45
N ALA A 31 -9.48 1.06 -15.17
CA ALA A 31 -8.27 1.53 -14.49
C ALA A 31 -7.66 0.41 -13.63
N ILE A 32 -6.34 0.41 -13.48
CA ILE A 32 -5.63 -0.43 -12.52
C ILE A 32 -5.11 0.47 -11.41
N VAL A 33 -5.51 0.18 -10.18
CA VAL A 33 -5.05 0.90 -8.98
C VAL A 33 -4.10 -0.01 -8.23
N VAL A 34 -2.91 0.51 -7.95
CA VAL A 34 -1.87 -0.17 -7.18
C VAL A 34 -1.66 0.59 -5.88
N VAL A 35 -1.74 -0.11 -4.75
CA VAL A 35 -1.53 0.44 -3.40
C VAL A 35 -0.32 -0.24 -2.77
N SER A 36 0.66 0.55 -2.34
CA SER A 36 1.91 0.08 -1.72
C SER A 36 2.37 1.05 -0.64
N CYS A 37 3.03 0.57 0.41
CA CYS A 37 3.66 1.41 1.42
C CYS A 37 4.96 2.05 0.90
N VAL A 38 5.22 3.29 1.28
CA VAL A 38 6.46 4.02 1.01
C VAL A 38 7.02 4.59 2.32
N THR A 39 8.22 5.16 2.32
CA THR A 39 8.73 5.90 3.48
C THR A 39 7.96 7.21 3.64
N LYS A 40 7.73 7.62 4.89
CA LYS A 40 7.04 8.88 5.21
C LYS A 40 7.76 10.13 4.71
N GLU A 41 9.09 10.14 4.84
CA GLU A 41 9.92 11.30 4.48
C GLU A 41 10.50 11.15 3.07
N LYS A 42 10.79 12.30 2.43
CA LYS A 42 11.45 12.34 1.10
C LYS A 42 12.93 11.91 1.22
N PRO A 43 13.47 11.15 0.25
CA PRO A 43 12.78 10.60 -0.93
C PRO A 43 11.83 9.47 -0.51
N TYR A 44 10.63 9.40 -1.12
CA TYR A 44 9.64 8.37 -0.82
C TYR A 44 10.07 7.02 -1.42
N HIS A 45 10.79 6.23 -0.64
CA HIS A 45 11.29 4.91 -1.03
C HIS A 45 10.25 3.82 -0.79
N PRO A 46 10.27 2.71 -1.54
CA PRO A 46 9.46 1.53 -1.22
C PRO A 46 9.70 1.06 0.22
N HIS A 47 8.63 0.85 0.99
CA HIS A 47 8.74 0.43 2.39
C HIS A 47 8.76 -1.10 2.51
N PRO A 48 9.54 -1.68 3.44
CA PRO A 48 9.61 -3.13 3.65
C PRO A 48 8.35 -3.74 4.31
N HIS A 49 7.42 -2.92 4.78
CA HIS A 49 6.14 -3.42 5.29
C HIS A 49 5.26 -3.96 4.17
N ASN A 50 4.44 -4.95 4.50
CA ASN A 50 3.53 -5.58 3.56
C ASN A 50 2.12 -5.04 3.76
N LEU A 51 1.49 -4.55 2.70
CA LEU A 51 0.04 -4.47 2.67
C LEU A 51 -0.52 -5.88 2.51
N VAL A 52 -1.45 -6.22 3.38
CA VAL A 52 -2.13 -7.52 3.42
C VAL A 52 -3.63 -7.29 3.40
N GLY A 53 -4.37 -8.23 2.84
CA GLY A 53 -5.80 -8.04 2.66
C GLY A 53 -6.35 -8.73 1.43
N GLN A 54 -7.59 -8.37 1.12
CA GLN A 54 -8.21 -8.77 -0.13
C GLN A 54 -7.50 -8.07 -1.29
N ASP A 55 -7.17 -8.83 -2.34
CA ASP A 55 -6.46 -8.37 -3.54
C ASP A 55 -5.01 -7.90 -3.32
N CYS A 56 -4.42 -8.25 -2.17
CA CYS A 56 -3.02 -7.97 -1.85
C CYS A 56 -2.13 -9.20 -2.08
N ARG A 57 -1.04 -9.02 -2.83
CA ARG A 57 -0.03 -10.03 -3.10
C ARG A 57 1.36 -9.43 -3.02
N ASP A 58 2.29 -10.19 -2.48
CA ASP A 58 3.69 -9.77 -2.34
C ASP A 58 3.82 -8.40 -1.65
N GLY A 59 2.87 -8.07 -0.76
CA GLY A 59 2.81 -6.84 0.02
C GLY A 59 2.24 -5.59 -0.69
N VAL A 60 1.66 -5.73 -1.89
CA VAL A 60 1.00 -4.68 -2.68
C VAL A 60 -0.43 -5.10 -3.01
N CYS A 61 -1.37 -4.17 -3.00
CA CYS A 61 -2.75 -4.44 -3.41
C CYS A 61 -3.01 -3.90 -4.81
N THR A 62 -3.54 -4.73 -5.71
CA THR A 62 -3.84 -4.34 -7.10
C THR A 62 -5.30 -4.58 -7.40
N VAL A 63 -6.03 -3.52 -7.74
CA VAL A 63 -7.48 -3.57 -8.00
C VAL A 63 -7.77 -3.09 -9.42
N LYS A 64 -8.56 -3.88 -10.15
CA LYS A 64 -9.07 -3.49 -11.48
C LYS A 64 -10.44 -2.85 -11.36
N VAL A 65 -10.53 -1.58 -11.73
CA VAL A 65 -11.74 -0.77 -11.64
C VAL A 65 -12.39 -0.66 -13.02
N LYS A 66 -13.56 -1.28 -13.20
CA LYS A 66 -14.32 -1.24 -14.47
C LYS A 66 -15.21 0.00 -14.60
N ASN A 67 -15.68 0.57 -13.48
CA ASN A 67 -16.44 1.81 -13.47
C ASN A 67 -15.66 2.90 -12.71
N PRO A 68 -14.78 3.64 -13.40
CA PRO A 68 -13.84 4.59 -12.80
C PRO A 68 -14.53 5.82 -12.18
N ASN A 69 -15.79 6.09 -12.56
CA ASN A 69 -16.58 7.19 -11.99
C ASN A 69 -17.08 6.90 -10.56
N SER A 70 -17.00 5.65 -10.11
CA SER A 70 -17.40 5.24 -8.76
C SER A 70 -16.29 5.49 -7.73
N VAL A 71 -16.70 5.69 -6.47
CA VAL A 71 -15.77 5.69 -5.33
C VAL A 71 -15.28 4.26 -5.12
N ILE A 72 -13.96 4.09 -5.03
CA ILE A 72 -13.31 2.81 -4.75
C ILE A 72 -12.92 2.82 -3.28
N THR A 73 -13.35 1.82 -2.54
CA THR A 73 -13.09 1.70 -1.09
C THR A 73 -12.30 0.44 -0.80
N PHE A 74 -11.39 0.52 0.17
CA PHE A 74 -10.49 -0.57 0.57
C PHE A 74 -10.79 -1.01 2.01
N PRO A 75 -11.88 -1.76 2.27
CA PRO A 75 -12.30 -2.09 3.63
C PRO A 75 -11.47 -3.20 4.30
N ASN A 76 -10.75 -3.99 3.50
CA ASN A 76 -10.08 -5.22 3.94
C ASN A 76 -8.57 -5.15 3.77
N ILE A 77 -7.97 -3.96 3.89
CA ILE A 77 -6.51 -3.77 3.85
C ILE A 77 -5.96 -3.56 5.26
N GLY A 78 -4.80 -4.14 5.53
CA GLY A 78 -4.04 -4.02 6.76
C GLY A 78 -2.54 -3.92 6.47
N ILE A 79 -1.77 -3.48 7.46
CA ILE A 79 -0.30 -3.43 7.38
C ILE A 79 0.27 -4.57 8.22
N GLN A 80 1.06 -5.43 7.59
CA GLN A 80 1.92 -6.38 8.27
C GLN A 80 3.32 -5.79 8.40
N CYS A 81 3.70 -5.42 9.62
CA CYS A 81 5.04 -4.95 9.91
C CYS A 81 6.07 -6.05 9.64
N CYS A 82 7.16 -5.69 8.97
CA CYS A 82 8.29 -6.58 8.79
C CYS A 82 9.18 -6.55 10.03
N LYS A 83 9.91 -7.63 10.29
CA LYS A 83 10.96 -7.60 11.31
C LYS A 83 12.23 -7.02 10.69
N ARG A 84 13.15 -6.53 11.53
CA ARG A 84 14.43 -5.98 11.07
C ARG A 84 15.23 -6.95 10.18
N HIS A 85 15.20 -8.25 10.46
CA HIS A 85 15.91 -9.24 9.64
C HIS A 85 15.22 -9.52 8.29
N ASP A 86 13.93 -9.23 8.16
CA ASP A 86 13.16 -9.46 6.92
C ASP A 86 13.20 -8.24 5.97
N VAL A 87 13.78 -7.11 6.42
CA VAL A 87 13.77 -5.85 5.66
C VAL A 87 14.37 -6.04 4.26
N GLU A 88 15.52 -6.69 4.17
CA GLU A 88 16.21 -6.88 2.89
C GLU A 88 15.41 -7.75 1.92
N ASP A 89 14.84 -8.86 2.42
CA ASP A 89 14.08 -9.79 1.60
C ASP A 89 12.77 -9.16 1.10
N ASN A 90 12.08 -8.38 1.94
CA ASN A 90 10.89 -7.66 1.52
C ASN A 90 11.21 -6.56 0.49
N LEU A 91 12.35 -5.87 0.61
CA LEU A 91 12.77 -4.88 -0.38
C LEU A 91 13.14 -5.53 -1.72
N LYS A 92 13.83 -6.69 -1.70
CA LYS A 92 14.07 -7.51 -2.91
C LYS A 92 12.77 -7.95 -3.57
N ILE A 93 11.74 -8.27 -2.78
CA ILE A 93 10.41 -8.56 -3.33
C ILE A 93 9.86 -7.32 -4.06
N ARG A 94 9.99 -6.11 -3.51
CA ARG A 94 9.55 -4.86 -4.16
C ARG A 94 10.25 -4.62 -5.49
N GLU A 95 11.56 -4.85 -5.50
CA GLU A 95 12.38 -4.77 -6.70
C GLU A 95 11.95 -5.79 -7.76
N LYS A 96 11.75 -7.04 -7.36
CA LYS A 96 11.33 -8.12 -8.26
C LYS A 96 9.99 -7.82 -8.95
N ILE A 97 9.03 -7.25 -8.22
CA ILE A 97 7.72 -6.87 -8.77
C ILE A 97 7.71 -5.45 -9.37
N ARG A 98 8.86 -4.75 -9.36
CA ARG A 98 9.05 -3.39 -9.90
C ARG A 98 8.10 -2.35 -9.32
N VAL A 99 7.85 -2.43 -8.03
CA VAL A 99 7.05 -1.43 -7.31
C VAL A 99 7.99 -0.37 -6.76
N ASP A 100 8.03 0.77 -7.45
CA ASP A 100 8.69 2.00 -7.01
C ASP A 100 7.90 3.19 -7.58
N PRO A 101 6.86 3.67 -6.88
CA PRO A 101 5.98 4.72 -7.39
C PRO A 101 6.68 6.05 -7.67
N PHE A 102 7.86 6.29 -7.07
CA PHE A 102 8.58 7.56 -7.16
C PHE A 102 9.94 7.45 -7.85
N THR A 103 10.31 6.26 -8.36
CA THR A 103 11.60 6.01 -9.02
C THR A 103 12.79 6.44 -8.14
N THR A 104 12.70 6.18 -6.84
CA THR A 104 13.71 6.54 -5.83
C THR A 104 14.70 5.42 -5.55
N GLY A 105 14.48 4.24 -6.14
CA GLY A 105 15.28 3.04 -5.92
C GLY A 105 14.96 2.33 -4.62
N TYR A 106 15.58 1.16 -4.44
CA TYR A 106 15.35 0.27 -3.31
C TYR A 106 16.43 0.48 -2.25
N PRO A 107 16.07 0.93 -1.03
CA PRO A 107 17.05 1.11 0.03
C PRO A 107 17.64 -0.25 0.45
N THR A 108 18.82 -0.22 1.06
CA THR A 108 19.44 -1.43 1.59
C THR A 108 19.01 -1.67 3.04
N SER A 109 19.25 -2.87 3.57
CA SER A 109 19.01 -3.18 4.99
C SER A 109 19.80 -2.29 5.97
N ASN A 110 20.91 -1.70 5.52
CA ASN A 110 21.70 -0.73 6.29
C ASN A 110 21.13 0.70 6.28
N SER A 111 20.10 0.96 5.47
CA SER A 111 19.42 2.24 5.45
C SER A 111 18.56 2.38 6.72
N ASN A 112 18.61 3.54 7.38
CA ASN A 112 17.85 3.84 8.59
C ASN A 112 16.35 4.08 8.25
N ILE A 113 15.65 3.03 7.85
CA ILE A 113 14.22 3.06 7.52
C ILE A 113 13.42 3.07 8.83
N ASP A 114 12.53 4.05 8.99
CA ASP A 114 11.62 4.10 10.15
C ASP A 114 10.50 3.06 10.01
N LEU A 115 10.64 1.94 10.73
CA LEU A 115 9.62 0.88 10.75
C LEU A 115 8.37 1.24 11.57
N ASN A 116 8.26 2.45 12.12
CA ASN A 116 7.07 2.90 12.85
C ASN A 116 6.17 3.79 12.01
N SER A 117 6.58 4.18 10.80
CA SER A 117 5.77 4.98 9.88
C SER A 117 5.90 4.50 8.43
N VAL A 118 4.82 4.68 7.68
CA VAL A 118 4.72 4.42 6.23
C VAL A 118 3.97 5.56 5.54
#